data_AF-A0A351EZB3-F1
#
_entry.id   AF-A0A351EZB3-F1
#
_cell.length_a   1.000
_cell.length_b   1.000
_cell.length_c   1.000
_cell.angle_alpha   90.00
_cell.angle_beta   90.00
_cell.angle_gamma   90.00
#
_symmetry.space_group_name_H-M   'P 1'
#
loop_
_entity.id
_entity.type
_entity.pdbx_description
1 polymer ?
#
loop_
_entity_poly.entity_id
_entity_poly.type
_entity_poly.pdbx_seq_one_letter_code
_entity_poly.pdbx_strand_id
1 'polypeptide(L)'
;MMEWKKLLSPERLGQKRSMTNDSVHYRSDFQVDYDRIIFSSSFRKLQNKTQVFPFPKSDFVRNRLTHSLETASVGRTLGNMAGQLLFKKYPQLNDSCQPSDLGALTSAACLAHDIGNPPFGHAGEDAISSYFKSKAAMPYIAGLNVVQKADLQNFEGNAAGFRIMTHTAPYHSNLEGGLGLSFATYASFIKYPRPSYPFPDIHDRVSLKKYNFFWSEIPVYDKISAELGITQYKTGELQVNHRFPLAFLVEAADDICYSIIDFEDGYHVHLISFEEIESAYFEILNREQFDLGRYNQLNSRETKIAYLRSKAINEMVQQTAKVFIE
;
A
#
# COMPACT_ATOMS: atom_id res chain seq x y z
N MET A 1 20.47 -12.94 -4.73
CA MET A 1 19.24 -13.25 -3.95
C MET A 1 19.13 -12.17 -2.88
N MET A 2 17.92 -11.68 -2.57
CA MET A 2 17.75 -10.69 -1.50
C MET A 2 17.88 -11.34 -0.12
N GLU A 3 18.26 -10.58 0.90
CA GLU A 3 18.49 -11.07 2.27
C GLU A 3 17.53 -10.43 3.26
N TRP A 4 16.72 -11.24 3.95
CA TRP A 4 15.69 -10.78 4.89
C TRP A 4 16.23 -9.85 6.00
N LYS A 5 17.44 -10.12 6.52
CA LYS A 5 18.08 -9.26 7.53
C LYS A 5 18.29 -7.82 7.02
N LYS A 6 18.59 -7.66 5.72
CA LYS A 6 18.77 -6.37 5.07
C LYS A 6 17.42 -5.74 4.69
N LEU A 7 16.47 -6.56 4.21
CA LEU A 7 15.12 -6.12 3.84
C LEU A 7 14.32 -5.60 5.04
N LEU A 8 14.56 -6.13 6.24
CA LEU A 8 13.89 -5.72 7.49
C LEU A 8 14.73 -4.71 8.29
N SER A 9 15.64 -4.01 7.63
CA SER A 9 16.45 -2.95 8.25
C SER A 9 15.54 -1.81 8.75
N PRO A 10 15.71 -1.36 10.01
CA PRO A 10 14.99 -0.22 10.55
C PRO A 10 15.60 1.14 10.13
N GLU A 11 16.66 1.15 9.31
CA GLU A 11 17.30 2.38 8.84
C GLU A 11 16.33 3.26 8.06
N ARG A 12 16.52 4.58 8.16
CA ARG A 12 15.55 5.59 7.73
C ARG A 12 16.12 6.54 6.70
N LEU A 13 15.26 6.98 5.79
CA LEU A 13 15.62 8.05 4.86
C LEU A 13 15.81 9.37 5.61
N GLY A 14 16.97 10.00 5.42
CA GLY A 14 17.28 11.33 5.98
C GLY A 14 17.71 11.34 7.45
N GLN A 15 17.81 10.18 8.12
CA GLN A 15 18.23 10.08 9.52
C GLN A 15 19.33 9.03 9.66
N LYS A 16 20.48 9.43 10.22
CA LYS A 16 21.49 8.45 10.64
C LYS A 16 21.12 7.93 12.02
N ARG A 17 21.06 6.61 12.20
CA ARG A 17 20.80 6.03 13.51
C ARG A 17 21.93 6.39 14.47
N SER A 18 21.59 7.02 15.61
CA SER A 18 22.57 7.22 16.68
C SER A 18 22.81 5.88 17.36
N MET A 19 24.06 5.39 17.36
CA MET A 19 24.42 4.15 18.04
C MET A 19 24.37 4.24 19.58
N THR A 20 23.95 5.38 20.14
CA THR A 20 24.11 5.72 21.57
C THR A 20 22.84 5.54 22.40
N ASN A 21 21.79 4.89 21.91
CA ASN A 21 20.55 4.77 22.68
C ASN A 21 20.39 3.39 23.32
N ASP A 22 20.92 3.26 24.54
CA ASP A 22 20.48 2.32 25.57
C ASP A 22 19.04 2.62 26.08
N SER A 23 18.22 3.30 25.27
CA SER A 23 16.85 3.64 25.63
C SER A 23 15.94 2.44 25.41
N VAL A 24 15.19 2.06 26.44
CA VAL A 24 14.09 1.10 26.33
C VAL A 24 13.14 1.57 25.23
N HIS A 25 13.10 0.83 24.11
CA HIS A 25 12.19 1.11 23.01
C HIS A 25 10.81 0.53 23.35
N TYR A 26 9.84 1.40 23.67
CA TYR A 26 8.45 0.99 23.97
C TYR A 26 7.65 0.56 22.73
N ARG A 27 8.18 0.82 21.53
CA ARG A 27 7.57 0.49 20.23
C ARG A 27 8.65 0.26 19.18
N SER A 28 8.37 -0.60 18.20
CA SER A 28 9.31 -0.88 17.11
C SER A 28 9.41 0.28 16.12
N ASP A 29 10.49 0.31 15.33
CA ASP A 29 10.70 1.34 14.31
C ASP A 29 9.58 1.40 13.27
N PHE A 30 8.96 0.26 12.96
CA PHE A 30 7.84 0.20 12.02
C PHE A 30 6.52 0.68 12.65
N GLN A 31 6.36 0.57 13.97
CA GLN A 31 5.26 1.23 14.67
C GLN A 31 5.43 2.75 14.65
N VAL A 32 6.67 3.25 14.76
CA VAL A 32 6.95 4.69 14.57
C VAL A 32 6.57 5.15 13.15
N ASP A 33 6.83 4.33 12.13
CA ASP A 33 6.43 4.65 10.75
C ASP A 33 4.90 4.79 10.63
N TYR A 34 4.16 3.84 11.18
CA TYR A 34 2.70 3.88 11.24
C TYR A 34 2.21 5.20 11.85
N ASP A 35 2.74 5.57 13.02
CA ASP A 35 2.34 6.79 13.72
C ASP A 35 2.66 8.05 12.90
N ARG A 36 3.84 8.12 12.27
CA ARG A 36 4.21 9.26 11.41
C ARG A 36 3.25 9.43 10.24
N ILE A 37 2.76 8.33 9.66
CA ILE A 37 1.75 8.36 8.59
C ILE A 37 0.40 8.82 9.14
N ILE A 38 -0.09 8.21 10.24
CA ILE A 38 -1.37 8.58 10.90
C ILE A 38 -1.44 10.08 11.20
N PHE A 39 -0.37 10.64 11.75
CA PHE A 39 -0.36 12.06 12.14
C PHE A 39 -0.07 13.03 10.99
N SER A 40 0.26 12.52 9.79
CA SER A 40 0.58 13.37 8.63
C SER A 40 -0.65 14.12 8.10
N SER A 41 -0.43 15.35 7.61
CA SER A 41 -1.50 16.13 6.99
C SER A 41 -2.03 15.46 5.70
N SER A 42 -1.15 14.80 4.95
CA SER A 42 -1.50 14.06 3.74
C SER A 42 -2.44 12.89 4.00
N PHE A 43 -2.23 12.14 5.10
CA PHE A 43 -3.14 11.07 5.50
C PHE A 43 -4.50 11.62 5.94
N ARG A 44 -4.54 12.69 6.74
CA ARG A 44 -5.81 13.33 7.15
C ARG A 44 -6.66 13.80 5.97
N LYS A 45 -6.04 14.24 4.88
CA LYS A 45 -6.75 14.66 3.65
C LYS A 45 -7.52 13.51 2.98
N LEU A 46 -7.22 12.25 3.28
CA LEU A 46 -7.97 11.10 2.76
C LEU A 46 -9.43 11.09 3.25
N GLN A 47 -9.74 11.73 4.39
CA GLN A 47 -11.09 11.81 4.92
C GLN A 47 -12.08 12.44 3.92
N ASN A 48 -11.60 13.39 3.13
CA ASN A 48 -12.41 14.13 2.16
C ASN A 48 -12.14 13.65 0.72
N LYS A 49 -11.55 12.48 0.52
CA LYS A 49 -11.41 11.83 -0.79
C LYS A 49 -12.36 10.64 -0.87
N THR A 50 -13.15 10.61 -1.93
CA THR A 50 -14.08 9.52 -2.21
C THR A 50 -13.32 8.26 -2.64
N GLN A 51 -13.84 7.10 -2.24
CA GLN A 51 -13.36 5.78 -2.68
C GLN A 51 -14.12 5.37 -3.96
N VAL A 52 -15.12 4.48 -3.84
CA VAL A 52 -15.95 4.02 -4.97
C VAL A 52 -17.07 5.00 -5.28
N PHE A 53 -17.84 5.41 -4.26
CA PHE A 53 -19.01 6.26 -4.47
C PHE A 53 -18.68 7.74 -4.27
N PRO A 54 -18.98 8.59 -5.26
CA PRO A 54 -18.83 10.03 -5.11
C PRO A 54 -19.93 10.57 -4.18
N PHE A 55 -19.56 11.42 -3.21
CA PHE A 55 -20.49 12.13 -2.32
C PHE A 55 -21.56 11.24 -1.66
N PRO A 56 -21.17 10.19 -0.90
CA PRO A 56 -22.15 9.35 -0.25
C PRO A 56 -22.98 10.15 0.76
N LYS A 57 -24.30 9.94 0.76
CA LYS A 57 -25.22 10.50 1.77
C LYS A 57 -25.27 9.67 3.04
N SER A 58 -24.70 8.47 3.02
CA SER A 58 -24.68 7.52 4.12
C SER A 58 -23.27 7.45 4.71
N ASP A 59 -23.18 7.56 6.04
CA ASP A 59 -21.92 7.44 6.78
C ASP A 59 -21.32 6.02 6.71
N PHE A 60 -22.09 5.04 6.21
CA PHE A 60 -21.63 3.66 6.03
C PHE A 60 -20.67 3.52 4.84
N VAL A 61 -20.76 4.40 3.84
CA VAL A 61 -19.91 4.28 2.65
C VAL A 61 -18.52 4.81 2.95
N ARG A 62 -17.50 4.01 2.63
CA ARG A 62 -16.11 4.33 2.97
C ARG A 62 -15.59 5.49 2.13
N ASN A 63 -14.81 6.34 2.79
CA ASN A 63 -13.87 7.24 2.11
C ASN A 63 -12.48 6.58 2.06
N ARG A 64 -11.51 7.24 1.42
CA ARG A 64 -10.15 6.69 1.31
C ARG A 64 -9.46 6.52 2.66
N LEU A 65 -9.82 7.32 3.67
CA LEU A 65 -9.26 7.22 5.01
C LEU A 65 -9.73 5.94 5.70
N THR A 66 -11.03 5.67 5.71
CA THR A 66 -11.58 4.46 6.33
C THR A 66 -11.11 3.20 5.60
N HIS A 67 -11.08 3.23 4.26
CA HIS A 67 -10.50 2.14 3.46
C HIS A 67 -9.04 1.87 3.82
N SER A 68 -8.22 2.92 3.93
CA SER A 68 -6.80 2.77 4.31
C SER A 68 -6.62 2.23 5.72
N LEU A 69 -7.50 2.58 6.66
CA LEU A 69 -7.48 2.05 8.03
C LEU A 69 -7.87 0.56 8.08
N GLU A 70 -8.90 0.17 7.34
CA GLU A 70 -9.33 -1.22 7.22
C GLU A 70 -8.24 -2.06 6.53
N THR A 71 -7.67 -1.56 5.44
CA THR A 71 -6.54 -2.16 4.71
C THR A 71 -5.32 -2.31 5.59
N ALA A 72 -4.99 -1.30 6.41
CA ALA A 72 -3.91 -1.40 7.38
C ALA A 72 -4.16 -2.46 8.45
N SER A 73 -5.42 -2.62 8.91
CA SER A 73 -5.78 -3.67 9.86
C SER A 73 -5.62 -5.08 9.28
N VAL A 74 -6.07 -5.28 8.03
CA VAL A 74 -5.88 -6.53 7.29
C VAL A 74 -4.39 -6.79 7.05
N GLY A 75 -3.66 -5.79 6.55
CA GLY A 75 -2.22 -5.85 6.30
C GLY A 75 -1.40 -6.18 7.54
N ARG A 76 -1.78 -5.66 8.72
CA ARG A 76 -1.16 -6.01 10.00
C ARG A 76 -1.32 -7.49 10.32
N THR A 77 -2.52 -8.02 10.15
CA THR A 77 -2.81 -9.43 10.43
C THR A 77 -2.05 -10.33 9.45
N LEU A 78 -2.09 -9.98 8.17
CA LEU A 78 -1.36 -10.69 7.12
C LEU A 78 0.15 -10.69 7.36
N GLY A 79 0.73 -9.53 7.68
CA GLY A 79 2.15 -9.39 8.00
C GLY A 79 2.55 -10.14 9.27
N ASN A 80 1.70 -10.15 10.31
CA ASN A 80 1.94 -10.95 11.51
C ASN A 80 1.98 -12.45 11.18
N MET A 81 1.01 -12.94 10.41
CA MET A 81 0.95 -14.35 10.00
C MET A 81 2.14 -14.74 9.13
N ALA A 82 2.45 -13.94 8.12
CA ALA A 82 3.62 -14.12 7.28
C ALA A 82 4.92 -14.10 8.12
N GLY A 83 5.03 -13.19 9.08
CA GLY A 83 6.15 -13.13 10.01
C GLY A 83 6.32 -14.40 10.84
N GLN A 84 5.25 -14.94 11.43
CA GLN A 84 5.32 -16.19 12.19
C GLN A 84 5.83 -17.36 11.34
N LEU A 85 5.31 -17.49 10.11
CA LEU A 85 5.71 -18.55 9.18
C LEU A 85 7.14 -18.35 8.68
N LEU A 86 7.52 -17.11 8.35
CA LEU A 86 8.84 -16.75 7.85
C LEU A 86 9.93 -17.01 8.89
N PHE A 87 9.69 -16.66 10.15
CA PHE A 87 10.65 -16.84 11.24
C PHE A 87 10.80 -18.32 11.63
N LYS A 88 9.74 -19.12 11.46
CA LYS A 88 9.85 -20.57 11.55
C LYS A 88 10.73 -21.15 10.44
N LYS A 89 10.65 -20.60 9.22
CA LYS A 89 11.47 -21.02 8.06
C LYS A 89 12.93 -20.51 8.16
N TYR A 90 13.13 -19.33 8.76
CA TYR A 90 14.43 -18.67 8.90
C TYR A 90 14.67 -18.20 10.36
N PRO A 91 15.01 -19.11 11.30
CA PRO A 91 15.14 -18.77 12.72
C PRO A 91 16.21 -17.72 13.05
N GLN A 92 17.20 -17.54 12.17
CA GLN A 92 18.27 -16.54 12.31
C GLN A 92 17.77 -15.08 12.27
N LEU A 93 16.52 -14.84 11.89
CA LEU A 93 15.92 -13.49 11.89
C LEU A 93 15.59 -12.98 13.30
N ASN A 94 15.46 -13.87 14.29
CA ASN A 94 15.17 -13.51 15.68
C ASN A 94 16.24 -12.62 16.32
N ASP A 95 17.47 -12.65 15.78
CA ASP A 95 18.58 -11.83 16.29
C ASP A 95 18.47 -10.35 15.88
N SER A 96 17.59 -10.02 14.91
CA SER A 96 17.56 -8.68 14.28
C SER A 96 16.19 -8.01 14.31
N CYS A 97 15.10 -8.77 14.35
CA CYS A 97 13.72 -8.25 14.35
C CYS A 97 12.77 -9.27 14.98
N GLN A 98 11.52 -8.89 15.21
CA GLN A 98 10.46 -9.76 15.73
C GLN A 98 9.44 -10.09 14.64
N PRO A 99 8.73 -11.24 14.70
CA PRO A 99 7.68 -11.56 13.74
C PRO A 99 6.61 -10.45 13.61
N SER A 100 6.30 -9.77 14.71
CA SER A 100 5.33 -8.65 14.73
C SER A 100 5.80 -7.41 13.98
N ASP A 101 7.09 -7.28 13.70
CA ASP A 101 7.63 -6.16 12.92
C ASP A 101 7.14 -6.20 11.47
N LEU A 102 6.96 -7.40 10.89
CA LEU A 102 6.38 -7.54 9.56
C LEU A 102 4.93 -7.06 9.54
N GLY A 103 4.17 -7.33 10.60
CA GLY A 103 2.82 -6.81 10.77
C GLY A 103 2.80 -5.29 10.86
N ALA A 104 3.64 -4.70 11.70
CA ALA A 104 3.74 -3.25 11.84
C ALA A 104 4.16 -2.56 10.53
N LEU A 105 5.16 -3.11 9.83
CA LEU A 105 5.67 -2.62 8.56
C LEU A 105 4.62 -2.70 7.45
N THR A 106 3.99 -3.86 7.29
CA THR A 106 2.92 -4.06 6.28
C THR A 106 1.76 -3.12 6.57
N SER A 107 1.35 -3.01 7.84
CA SER A 107 0.31 -2.08 8.29
C SER A 107 0.63 -0.63 7.95
N ALA A 108 1.87 -0.19 8.16
CA ALA A 108 2.30 1.18 7.85
C ALA A 108 2.24 1.46 6.34
N ALA A 109 2.74 0.53 5.52
CA ALA A 109 2.68 0.67 4.07
C ALA A 109 1.24 0.64 3.52
N CYS A 110 0.39 -0.26 4.02
CA CYS A 110 -1.05 -0.28 3.73
C CYS A 110 -1.73 1.04 4.09
N LEU A 111 -1.38 1.67 5.20
CA LEU A 111 -1.98 2.93 5.61
C LEU A 111 -1.67 4.07 4.62
N ALA A 112 -0.52 4.02 3.96
CA ALA A 112 -0.08 5.03 3.01
C ALA A 112 -0.47 4.74 1.56
N HIS A 113 -0.96 3.54 1.21
CA HIS A 113 -1.12 3.10 -0.19
C HIS A 113 -1.87 4.11 -1.07
N ASP A 114 -2.88 4.76 -0.49
CA ASP A 114 -3.78 5.69 -1.18
C ASP A 114 -3.42 7.18 -1.02
N ILE A 115 -2.31 7.49 -0.34
CA ILE A 115 -1.98 8.86 0.08
C ILE A 115 -1.83 9.84 -1.10
N GLY A 116 -1.38 9.33 -2.25
CA GLY A 116 -1.10 10.11 -3.45
C GLY A 116 -2.24 10.28 -4.43
N ASN A 117 -3.37 9.58 -4.24
CA ASN A 117 -4.49 9.68 -5.16
C ASN A 117 -5.05 11.11 -5.23
N PRO A 118 -5.32 11.66 -6.43
CA PRO A 118 -5.86 12.99 -6.57
C PRO A 118 -7.35 13.02 -6.16
N PRO A 119 -7.97 14.22 -6.03
CA PRO A 119 -9.43 14.31 -5.98
C PRO A 119 -10.05 13.53 -7.14
N PHE A 120 -11.18 12.85 -6.89
CA PHE A 120 -11.87 12.01 -7.87
C PHE A 120 -11.12 10.76 -8.36
N GLY A 121 -10.05 10.33 -7.67
CA GLY A 121 -9.34 9.08 -7.97
C GLY A 121 -8.84 9.05 -9.42
N HIS A 122 -9.09 7.94 -10.13
CA HIS A 122 -8.64 7.77 -11.52
C HIS A 122 -9.12 8.88 -12.47
N ALA A 123 -10.35 9.38 -12.30
CA ALA A 123 -10.84 10.50 -13.11
C ALA A 123 -10.00 11.77 -12.89
N GLY A 124 -9.47 11.97 -11.68
CA GLY A 124 -8.52 13.05 -11.39
C GLY A 124 -7.16 12.84 -12.03
N GLU A 125 -6.66 11.59 -12.05
CA GLU A 125 -5.40 11.23 -12.72
C GLU A 125 -5.50 11.51 -14.23
N ASP A 126 -6.61 11.07 -14.84
CA ASP A 126 -6.91 11.28 -16.25
C ASP A 126 -7.04 12.76 -16.60
N ALA A 127 -7.71 13.54 -15.74
CA ALA A 127 -7.88 14.98 -15.94
C ALA A 127 -6.54 15.74 -15.90
N ILE A 128 -5.67 15.44 -14.92
CA ILE A 128 -4.33 16.05 -14.80
C ILE A 128 -3.51 15.71 -16.04
N SER A 129 -3.43 14.42 -16.38
CA SER A 129 -2.68 13.92 -17.54
C SER A 129 -3.18 14.54 -18.85
N SER A 130 -4.49 14.63 -19.02
CA SER A 130 -5.13 15.22 -20.21
C SER A 130 -4.84 16.72 -20.34
N TYR A 131 -4.84 17.46 -19.22
CA TYR A 131 -4.48 18.87 -19.22
C TYR A 131 -3.04 19.08 -19.72
N PHE A 132 -2.07 18.36 -19.17
CA PHE A 132 -0.66 18.47 -19.57
C PHE A 132 -0.37 17.93 -20.99
N LYS A 133 -1.27 17.14 -21.57
CA LYS A 133 -1.25 16.73 -22.99
C LYS A 133 -1.93 17.75 -23.92
N SER A 134 -2.67 18.72 -23.38
CA SER A 134 -3.45 19.68 -24.18
C SER A 134 -2.62 20.86 -24.70
N LYS A 135 -3.16 21.57 -25.70
CA LYS A 135 -2.56 22.82 -26.21
C LYS A 135 -2.46 23.91 -25.14
N ALA A 136 -3.40 23.93 -24.19
CA ALA A 136 -3.42 24.93 -23.12
C ALA A 136 -2.21 24.81 -22.17
N ALA A 137 -1.63 23.61 -22.05
CA ALA A 137 -0.45 23.39 -21.22
C ALA A 137 0.88 23.74 -21.92
N MET A 138 0.88 23.98 -23.25
CA MET A 138 2.11 24.25 -24.01
C MET A 138 3.00 25.35 -23.42
N PRO A 139 2.47 26.50 -22.94
CA PRO A 139 3.29 27.55 -22.34
C PRO A 139 4.07 27.07 -21.11
N TYR A 140 3.56 26.10 -20.36
CA TYR A 140 4.17 25.59 -19.14
C TYR A 140 5.14 24.44 -19.39
N ILE A 141 4.96 23.67 -20.46
CA ILE A 141 5.78 22.50 -20.76
C ILE A 141 6.83 22.73 -21.85
N ALA A 142 6.77 23.83 -22.61
CA ALA A 142 7.65 24.05 -23.76
C ALA A 142 9.14 23.90 -23.43
N GLY A 143 9.58 24.49 -22.29
CA GLY A 143 10.97 24.44 -21.82
C GLY A 143 11.39 23.16 -21.10
N LEU A 144 10.47 22.22 -20.90
CA LEU A 144 10.76 20.97 -20.18
C LEU A 144 11.37 19.92 -21.10
N ASN A 145 12.29 19.13 -20.56
CA ASN A 145 12.84 17.97 -21.26
C ASN A 145 11.80 16.83 -21.35
N VAL A 146 12.13 15.76 -22.08
CA VAL A 146 11.18 14.66 -22.31
C VAL A 146 10.72 13.98 -21.02
N VAL A 147 11.59 13.82 -20.03
CA VAL A 147 11.28 13.12 -18.79
C VAL A 147 10.40 13.96 -17.87
N GLN A 148 10.68 15.27 -17.79
CA GLN A 148 9.87 16.25 -17.05
C GLN A 148 8.46 16.39 -17.66
N LYS A 149 8.37 16.38 -19.00
CA LYS A 149 7.07 16.35 -19.70
C LYS A 149 6.31 15.08 -19.35
N ALA A 150 6.98 13.92 -19.38
CA ALA A 150 6.36 12.63 -19.11
C ALA A 150 5.81 12.53 -17.68
N ASP A 151 6.52 13.02 -16.67
CA ASP A 151 6.02 13.06 -15.28
C ASP A 151 4.69 13.82 -15.15
N LEU A 152 4.55 14.93 -15.87
CA LEU A 152 3.33 15.75 -15.83
C LEU A 152 2.20 15.14 -16.69
N GLN A 153 2.54 14.58 -17.84
CA GLN A 153 1.60 14.03 -18.82
C GLN A 153 1.09 12.64 -18.46
N ASN A 154 1.82 11.92 -17.62
CA ASN A 154 1.49 10.60 -17.14
C ASN A 154 1.44 10.68 -15.60
N PHE A 155 0.45 11.40 -15.07
CA PHE A 155 0.26 11.49 -13.63
C PHE A 155 -0.31 10.18 -13.08
N GLU A 156 0.20 9.72 -11.95
CA GLU A 156 -0.27 8.49 -11.30
C GLU A 156 -0.17 8.63 -9.77
N GLY A 157 -1.19 8.18 -9.06
CA GLY A 157 -1.38 8.34 -7.62
C GLY A 157 -0.32 7.65 -6.78
N ASN A 158 0.19 6.49 -7.19
CA ASN A 158 1.31 5.79 -6.53
C ASN A 158 2.60 6.61 -6.65
N ALA A 159 2.89 7.19 -7.82
CA ALA A 159 4.02 8.08 -8.03
C ALA A 159 3.92 9.36 -7.20
N ALA A 160 2.75 9.98 -7.19
CA ALA A 160 2.45 11.13 -6.33
C ALA A 160 2.55 10.78 -4.85
N GLY A 161 2.14 9.57 -4.45
CA GLY A 161 2.19 9.10 -3.07
C GLY A 161 3.62 8.95 -2.59
N PHE A 162 4.49 8.33 -3.40
CA PHE A 162 5.91 8.22 -3.08
C PHE A 162 6.56 9.60 -2.93
N ARG A 163 6.27 10.51 -3.85
CA ARG A 163 6.70 11.91 -3.75
C ARG A 163 6.21 12.57 -2.46
N ILE A 164 4.93 12.45 -2.11
CA ILE A 164 4.38 13.01 -0.86
C ILE A 164 5.09 12.47 0.38
N MET A 165 5.41 11.18 0.41
CA MET A 165 6.01 10.55 1.59
C MET A 165 7.52 10.84 1.73
N THR A 166 8.22 11.15 0.64
CA THR A 166 9.68 11.34 0.59
C THR A 166 10.11 12.79 0.46
N HIS A 167 9.25 13.65 -0.08
CA HIS A 167 9.56 15.05 -0.35
C HIS A 167 9.32 15.93 0.89
N THR A 168 10.35 16.67 1.28
CA THR A 168 10.24 17.78 2.23
C THR A 168 10.25 19.08 1.43
N ALA A 169 9.20 19.90 1.54
CA ALA A 169 9.23 21.22 0.91
C ALA A 169 10.28 22.10 1.61
N PRO A 170 11.17 22.81 0.90
CA PRO A 170 12.23 23.63 1.51
C PRO A 170 11.72 24.70 2.48
N TYR A 171 10.51 25.20 2.27
CA TYR A 171 9.87 26.15 3.19
C TYR A 171 9.49 25.51 4.55
N HIS A 172 9.27 24.19 4.59
CA HIS A 172 8.94 23.46 5.81
C HIS A 172 10.18 22.99 6.58
N SER A 173 11.21 22.53 5.88
CA SER A 173 12.46 22.06 6.49
C SER A 173 13.55 21.83 5.45
N ASN A 174 14.80 21.96 5.89
CA ASN A 174 15.99 21.58 5.10
C ASN A 174 16.37 20.09 5.27
N LEU A 175 15.63 19.34 6.11
CA LEU A 175 15.87 17.92 6.32
C LEU A 175 15.34 17.10 5.14
N GLU A 176 16.17 16.20 4.63
CA GLU A 176 15.76 15.23 3.63
C GLU A 176 14.86 14.14 4.23
N GLY A 177 14.05 13.50 3.38
CA GLY A 177 13.35 12.27 3.72
C GLY A 177 11.86 12.38 4.02
N GLY A 178 11.24 13.56 3.88
CA GLY A 178 9.79 13.72 4.00
C GLY A 178 9.26 13.27 5.36
N LEU A 179 8.46 12.20 5.38
CA LEU A 179 7.96 11.59 6.61
C LEU A 179 9.06 10.87 7.42
N GLY A 180 10.24 10.65 6.86
CA GLY A 180 11.40 10.04 7.52
C GLY A 180 11.17 8.57 7.89
N LEU A 181 10.39 7.85 7.08
CA LEU A 181 10.04 6.45 7.35
C LEU A 181 11.26 5.53 7.17
N SER A 182 11.17 4.30 7.65
CA SER A 182 12.18 3.29 7.33
C SER A 182 12.22 3.01 5.83
N PHE A 183 13.41 2.64 5.32
CA PHE A 183 13.56 2.25 3.92
C PHE A 183 12.63 1.09 3.56
N ALA A 184 12.44 0.14 4.47
CA ALA A 184 11.58 -1.03 4.25
C ALA A 184 10.10 -0.65 4.10
N THR A 185 9.61 0.33 4.87
CA THR A 185 8.25 0.86 4.69
C THR A 185 8.08 1.56 3.34
N TYR A 186 9.05 2.39 2.93
CA TYR A 186 9.03 2.99 1.60
C TYR A 186 9.03 1.93 0.50
N ALA A 187 9.89 0.92 0.59
CA ALA A 187 9.97 -0.15 -0.41
C ALA A 187 8.69 -1.00 -0.47
N SER A 188 8.01 -1.20 0.65
CA SER A 188 6.73 -1.94 0.71
C SER A 188 5.57 -1.19 0.07
N PHE A 189 5.63 0.15 0.07
CA PHE A 189 4.70 0.99 -0.65
C PHE A 189 4.88 0.90 -2.19
N ILE A 190 6.06 0.48 -2.67
CA ILE A 190 6.36 0.40 -4.11
C ILE A 190 5.74 -0.85 -4.75
N LYS A 191 4.52 -0.69 -5.29
CA LYS A 191 3.83 -1.70 -6.09
C LYS A 191 4.50 -1.90 -7.47
N TYR A 192 4.92 -0.81 -8.09
CA TYR A 192 5.49 -0.75 -9.43
C TYR A 192 6.88 -0.11 -9.41
N PRO A 193 7.96 -0.90 -9.27
CA PRO A 193 9.33 -0.40 -9.06
C PRO A 193 9.98 0.16 -10.35
N ARG A 194 9.29 1.09 -11.00
CA ARG A 194 9.72 1.76 -12.23
C ARG A 194 9.30 3.24 -12.26
N PRO A 195 10.03 4.06 -13.02
CA PRO A 195 9.66 5.45 -13.24
C PRO A 195 8.51 5.59 -14.25
N SER A 196 7.97 6.80 -14.34
CA SER A 196 7.00 7.23 -15.37
C SER A 196 7.54 7.08 -16.81
N TYR A 197 8.86 7.19 -17.02
CA TYR A 197 9.52 7.20 -18.33
C TYR A 197 11.01 6.76 -18.26
N PRO A 198 11.66 6.37 -19.38
CA PRO A 198 11.07 5.69 -20.53
C PRO A 198 10.83 4.25 -20.13
N PHE A 199 9.60 3.78 -20.29
CA PHE A 199 9.35 2.36 -20.24
C PHE A 199 8.33 2.06 -21.33
N PRO A 200 8.63 1.15 -22.27
CA PRO A 200 7.65 0.69 -23.24
C PRO A 200 6.50 0.01 -22.49
N ASP A 201 5.37 -0.11 -23.17
CA ASP A 201 4.21 -0.87 -22.72
C ASP A 201 4.56 -2.36 -22.62
N ILE A 202 5.26 -2.73 -21.54
CA ILE A 202 5.58 -4.12 -21.21
C ILE A 202 4.47 -4.61 -20.30
N HIS A 203 3.47 -5.25 -20.89
CA HIS A 203 2.31 -5.76 -20.16
C HIS A 203 2.50 -7.17 -19.58
N ASP A 204 3.64 -7.81 -19.86
CA ASP A 204 3.91 -9.20 -19.47
C ASP A 204 4.11 -9.39 -17.95
N ARG A 205 4.30 -8.29 -17.20
CA ARG A 205 4.47 -8.33 -15.73
C ARG A 205 3.63 -7.28 -15.04
N VAL A 206 2.89 -7.70 -14.00
CA VAL A 206 2.07 -6.81 -13.16
C VAL A 206 2.89 -5.66 -12.58
N SER A 207 4.14 -5.93 -12.18
CA SER A 207 5.07 -4.93 -11.63
C SER A 207 5.47 -3.82 -12.61
N LEU A 208 5.18 -3.98 -13.91
CA LEU A 208 5.51 -3.02 -14.96
C LEU A 208 4.29 -2.30 -15.54
N LYS A 209 3.06 -2.66 -15.10
CA LYS A 209 1.81 -2.10 -15.63
C LYS A 209 1.64 -0.61 -15.40
N LYS A 210 2.15 -0.09 -14.28
CA LYS A 210 2.13 1.33 -13.89
C LYS A 210 3.50 1.75 -13.32
N TYR A 211 3.58 2.84 -12.56
CA TYR A 211 4.82 3.36 -12.00
C TYR A 211 4.60 4.00 -10.62
N ASN A 212 5.57 3.87 -9.72
CA ASN A 212 5.51 4.38 -8.34
C ASN A 212 6.40 5.60 -8.08
N PHE A 213 7.12 6.12 -9.08
CA PHE A 213 7.91 7.32 -8.89
C PHE A 213 8.05 8.13 -10.16
N PHE A 214 8.03 9.45 -10.00
CA PHE A 214 8.43 10.40 -11.03
C PHE A 214 9.96 10.39 -11.17
N TRP A 215 10.48 11.02 -12.22
CA TRP A 215 11.92 11.15 -12.40
C TRP A 215 12.60 11.87 -11.24
N SER A 216 11.91 12.83 -10.61
CA SER A 216 12.40 13.54 -9.44
C SER A 216 12.72 12.63 -8.25
N GLU A 217 12.09 11.45 -8.17
CA GLU A 217 12.22 10.54 -7.04
C GLU A 217 13.14 9.35 -7.32
N ILE A 218 13.69 9.20 -8.55
CA ILE A 218 14.65 8.14 -8.88
C ILE A 218 15.85 8.11 -7.90
N PRO A 219 16.52 9.23 -7.58
CA PRO A 219 17.67 9.20 -6.67
C PRO A 219 17.31 8.68 -5.27
N VAL A 220 16.10 8.98 -4.81
CA VAL A 220 15.60 8.51 -3.50
C VAL A 220 15.34 7.01 -3.55
N TYR A 221 14.71 6.52 -4.62
CA TYR A 221 14.44 5.10 -4.78
C TYR A 221 15.71 4.27 -4.99
N ASP A 222 16.71 4.78 -5.72
CA ASP A 222 18.00 4.10 -5.89
C ASP A 222 18.71 3.92 -4.55
N LYS A 223 18.65 4.94 -3.68
CA LYS A 223 19.16 4.86 -2.30
C LYS A 223 18.44 3.79 -1.48
N ILE A 224 17.10 3.75 -1.53
CA ILE A 224 16.28 2.71 -0.87
C ILE A 224 16.67 1.31 -1.39
N SER A 225 16.76 1.15 -2.70
CA SER A 225 17.07 -0.12 -3.38
C SER A 225 18.46 -0.64 -2.97
N ALA A 226 19.47 0.22 -2.98
CA ALA A 226 20.83 -0.12 -2.58
C ALA A 226 20.91 -0.52 -1.10
N GLU A 227 20.27 0.27 -0.22
CA GLU A 227 20.27 0.04 1.22
C GLU A 227 19.55 -1.25 1.63
N LEU A 228 18.50 -1.65 0.91
CA LEU A 228 17.79 -2.90 1.16
C LEU A 228 18.34 -4.09 0.38
N GLY A 229 19.24 -3.84 -0.59
CA GLY A 229 19.79 -4.89 -1.44
C GLY A 229 18.74 -5.48 -2.40
N ILE A 230 17.83 -4.64 -2.89
CA ILE A 230 16.83 -5.05 -3.88
C ILE A 230 17.56 -5.40 -5.18
N THR A 231 17.46 -6.66 -5.58
CA THR A 231 18.06 -7.17 -6.81
C THR A 231 17.35 -6.64 -8.05
N GLN A 232 18.07 -6.61 -9.16
CA GLN A 232 17.54 -6.20 -10.46
C GLN A 232 17.48 -7.37 -11.44
N TYR A 233 16.64 -7.23 -12.45
CA TYR A 233 16.56 -8.12 -13.60
C TYR A 233 16.49 -7.31 -14.90
N LYS A 234 16.87 -7.96 -16.00
CA LYS A 234 16.80 -7.39 -17.34
C LYS A 234 15.50 -7.79 -18.02
N THR A 235 14.83 -6.84 -18.67
CA THR A 235 13.66 -7.08 -19.53
C THR A 235 13.79 -6.25 -20.80
N GLY A 236 13.96 -6.91 -21.95
CA GLY A 236 14.40 -6.22 -23.16
C GLY A 236 15.74 -5.50 -22.93
N GLU A 237 15.78 -4.19 -23.18
CA GLU A 237 16.96 -3.34 -22.95
C GLU A 237 16.97 -2.68 -21.56
N LEU A 238 15.94 -2.90 -20.74
CA LEU A 238 15.76 -2.22 -19.47
C LEU A 238 16.27 -3.04 -18.29
N GLN A 239 16.88 -2.35 -17.34
CA GLN A 239 17.24 -2.88 -16.04
C GLN A 239 16.19 -2.42 -15.03
N VAL A 240 15.53 -3.36 -14.35
CA VAL A 240 14.43 -3.05 -13.43
C VAL A 240 14.67 -3.70 -12.07
N ASN A 241 14.32 -2.98 -11.00
CA ASN A 241 14.30 -3.53 -9.67
C ASN A 241 13.19 -4.59 -9.53
N HIS A 242 13.47 -5.67 -8.82
CA HIS A 242 12.42 -6.57 -8.35
C HIS A 242 11.53 -5.83 -7.33
N ARG A 243 10.26 -6.25 -7.23
CA ARG A 243 9.38 -5.79 -6.15
C ARG A 243 9.95 -6.19 -4.80
N PHE A 244 9.81 -5.31 -3.82
CA PHE A 244 10.10 -5.63 -2.44
C PHE A 244 9.11 -6.71 -1.95
N PRO A 245 9.53 -7.75 -1.21
CA PRO A 245 8.64 -8.86 -0.85
C PRO A 245 7.36 -8.42 -0.14
N LEU A 246 7.42 -7.51 0.83
CA LEU A 246 6.21 -7.10 1.56
C LEU A 246 5.26 -6.22 0.74
N ALA A 247 5.68 -5.71 -0.43
CA ALA A 247 4.77 -5.04 -1.35
C ALA A 247 3.70 -5.99 -1.92
N PHE A 248 3.95 -7.31 -1.92
CA PHE A 248 2.93 -8.31 -2.27
C PHE A 248 1.88 -8.46 -1.16
N LEU A 249 2.28 -8.36 0.11
CA LEU A 249 1.33 -8.39 1.23
C LEU A 249 0.47 -7.13 1.28
N VAL A 250 1.07 -5.97 0.98
CA VAL A 250 0.33 -4.70 0.88
C VAL A 250 -0.71 -4.76 -0.24
N GLU A 251 -0.32 -5.24 -1.42
CA GLU A 251 -1.24 -5.43 -2.54
C GLU A 251 -2.36 -6.42 -2.19
N ALA A 252 -2.03 -7.57 -1.59
CA ALA A 252 -3.05 -8.55 -1.21
C ALA A 252 -4.02 -8.02 -0.14
N ALA A 253 -3.54 -7.20 0.81
CA ALA A 253 -4.40 -6.56 1.80
C ALA A 253 -5.37 -5.57 1.15
N ASP A 254 -4.91 -4.77 0.19
CA ASP A 254 -5.74 -3.84 -0.58
C ASP A 254 -6.77 -4.60 -1.43
N ASP A 255 -6.36 -5.66 -2.14
CA ASP A 255 -7.25 -6.49 -2.95
C ASP A 255 -8.33 -7.21 -2.10
N ILE A 256 -7.97 -7.70 -0.90
CA ILE A 256 -8.93 -8.29 0.05
C ILE A 256 -9.94 -7.24 0.52
N CYS A 257 -9.48 -6.04 0.88
CA CYS A 257 -10.36 -4.97 1.33
C CYS A 257 -11.27 -4.51 0.20
N TYR A 258 -10.72 -4.27 -0.99
CA TYR A 258 -11.48 -3.92 -2.19
C TYR A 258 -12.56 -4.95 -2.51
N SER A 259 -12.23 -6.24 -2.51
CA SER A 259 -13.17 -7.30 -2.90
C SER A 259 -14.33 -7.50 -1.91
N ILE A 260 -14.13 -7.17 -0.64
CA ILE A 260 -15.11 -7.44 0.43
C ILE A 260 -15.85 -6.17 0.84
N ILE A 261 -15.11 -5.10 1.11
CA ILE A 261 -15.65 -3.86 1.69
C ILE A 261 -16.42 -3.08 0.63
N ASP A 262 -15.91 -2.97 -0.60
CA ASP A 262 -16.64 -2.27 -1.66
C ASP A 262 -17.92 -3.02 -2.05
N PHE A 263 -17.90 -4.34 -1.94
CA PHE A 263 -19.07 -5.19 -2.15
C PHE A 263 -20.12 -4.99 -1.03
N GLU A 264 -19.68 -4.85 0.23
CA GLU A 264 -20.55 -4.46 1.35
C GLU A 264 -21.11 -3.03 1.19
N ASP A 265 -20.31 -2.08 0.72
CA ASP A 265 -20.78 -0.73 0.42
C ASP A 265 -21.87 -0.76 -0.68
N GLY A 266 -21.71 -1.62 -1.70
CA GLY A 266 -22.74 -1.87 -2.71
C GLY A 266 -24.07 -2.41 -2.14
N TYR A 267 -24.03 -3.25 -1.10
CA TYR A 267 -25.22 -3.64 -0.35
C TYR A 267 -25.85 -2.44 0.38
N HIS A 268 -25.04 -1.62 1.04
CA HIS A 268 -25.52 -0.45 1.77
C HIS A 268 -26.12 0.65 0.89
N VAL A 269 -25.72 0.74 -0.38
CA VAL A 269 -26.34 1.63 -1.37
C VAL A 269 -27.44 0.96 -2.19
N HIS A 270 -27.88 -0.25 -1.80
CA HIS A 270 -28.95 -1.02 -2.43
C HIS A 270 -28.69 -1.42 -3.90
N LEU A 271 -27.43 -1.55 -4.28
CA LEU A 271 -27.02 -2.11 -5.57
C LEU A 271 -26.90 -3.65 -5.53
N ILE A 272 -26.73 -4.20 -4.33
CA ILE A 272 -26.58 -5.65 -4.08
C ILE A 272 -27.62 -6.06 -3.04
N SER A 273 -28.32 -7.15 -3.29
CA SER A 273 -29.27 -7.76 -2.35
C SER A 273 -28.57 -8.52 -1.22
N PHE A 274 -29.30 -8.82 -0.15
CA PHE A 274 -28.76 -9.62 0.95
C PHE A 274 -28.35 -11.02 0.48
N GLU A 275 -29.16 -11.61 -0.39
CA GLU A 275 -28.99 -12.97 -0.89
C GLU A 275 -27.74 -13.08 -1.79
N GLU A 276 -27.46 -12.04 -2.59
CA GLU A 276 -26.24 -11.96 -3.41
C GLU A 276 -24.98 -11.85 -2.54
N ILE A 277 -24.97 -10.96 -1.54
CA ILE A 277 -23.80 -10.79 -0.68
C ILE A 277 -23.56 -12.02 0.22
N GLU A 278 -24.62 -12.61 0.74
CA GLU A 278 -24.57 -13.86 1.51
C GLU A 278 -23.97 -14.99 0.67
N SER A 279 -24.46 -15.19 -0.55
CA SER A 279 -23.98 -16.24 -1.46
C SER A 279 -22.50 -16.06 -1.78
N ALA A 280 -22.07 -14.85 -2.15
CA ALA A 280 -20.69 -14.57 -2.50
C ALA A 280 -19.72 -14.85 -1.33
N TYR A 281 -20.09 -14.48 -0.11
CA TYR A 281 -19.26 -14.80 1.06
C TYR A 281 -19.20 -16.31 1.33
N PHE A 282 -20.30 -17.05 1.15
CA PHE A 282 -20.28 -18.50 1.31
C PHE A 282 -19.38 -19.24 0.31
N GLU A 283 -19.07 -18.64 -0.85
CA GLU A 283 -18.11 -19.20 -1.81
C GLU A 283 -16.65 -19.09 -1.35
N ILE A 284 -16.35 -18.06 -0.54
CA ILE A 284 -14.99 -17.83 0.00
C ILE A 284 -14.73 -18.72 1.22
N LEU A 285 -15.78 -18.99 2.00
CA LEU A 285 -15.63 -19.63 3.30
C LEU A 285 -15.24 -21.11 3.20
N ASN A 286 -14.28 -21.50 4.04
CA ASN A 286 -14.02 -22.91 4.29
C ASN A 286 -15.19 -23.53 5.09
N ARG A 287 -15.99 -24.34 4.41
CA ARG A 287 -17.20 -24.97 4.97
C ARG A 287 -16.92 -25.87 6.17
N GLU A 288 -15.72 -26.45 6.28
CA GLU A 288 -15.36 -27.34 7.41
C GLU A 288 -15.14 -26.56 8.72
N GLN A 289 -14.70 -25.31 8.63
CA GLN A 289 -14.37 -24.46 9.78
C GLN A 289 -15.45 -23.42 10.10
N PHE A 290 -16.48 -23.33 9.26
CA PHE A 290 -17.55 -22.34 9.41
C PHE A 290 -18.61 -22.80 10.42
N ASP A 291 -18.78 -22.03 11.49
CA ASP A 291 -19.83 -22.25 12.49
C ASP A 291 -21.19 -21.74 11.97
N LEU A 292 -21.88 -22.64 11.24
CA LEU A 292 -23.23 -22.40 10.73
C LEU A 292 -24.27 -22.27 11.85
N GLY A 293 -24.04 -22.93 12.99
CA GLY A 293 -24.93 -22.84 14.15
C GLY A 293 -24.98 -21.42 14.70
N ARG A 294 -23.82 -20.80 14.91
CA ARG A 294 -23.71 -19.39 15.30
C ARG A 294 -24.28 -18.45 14.25
N TYR A 295 -24.05 -18.72 12.96
CA TYR A 295 -24.63 -17.91 11.87
C TYR A 295 -26.16 -17.85 11.93
N ASN A 296 -26.80 -19.01 12.13
CA ASN A 296 -28.25 -19.13 12.19
C ASN A 296 -28.88 -18.46 13.42
N GLN A 297 -28.10 -18.20 14.48
CA GLN A 297 -28.55 -17.48 15.68
C GLN A 297 -28.53 -15.95 15.51
N LEU A 298 -27.95 -15.43 14.42
CA LEU A 298 -27.88 -13.99 14.18
C LEU A 298 -29.23 -13.47 13.65
N ASN A 299 -29.77 -12.45 14.32
CA ASN A 299 -31.13 -11.96 14.06
C ASN A 299 -31.24 -10.92 12.93
N SER A 300 -30.16 -10.20 12.62
CA SER A 300 -30.18 -9.11 11.62
C SER A 300 -29.28 -9.41 10.43
N ARG A 301 -29.68 -8.92 9.25
CA ARG A 301 -28.91 -9.05 8.00
C ARG A 301 -27.54 -8.38 8.13
N GLU A 302 -27.48 -7.24 8.80
CA GLU A 302 -26.25 -6.47 9.05
C GLU A 302 -25.26 -7.28 9.91
N THR A 303 -25.77 -7.92 10.96
CA THR A 303 -24.93 -8.74 11.85
C THR A 303 -24.42 -9.99 11.12
N LYS A 304 -25.26 -10.58 10.26
CA LYS A 304 -24.90 -11.70 9.39
C LYS A 304 -23.79 -11.32 8.40
N ILE A 305 -23.95 -10.21 7.69
CA ILE A 305 -22.94 -9.68 6.75
C ILE A 305 -21.63 -9.40 7.48
N ALA A 306 -21.66 -8.72 8.63
CA ALA A 306 -20.46 -8.42 9.41
C ALA A 306 -19.73 -9.70 9.90
N TYR A 307 -20.48 -10.72 10.30
CA TYR A 307 -19.91 -12.02 10.69
C TYR A 307 -19.27 -12.74 9.49
N LEU A 308 -19.99 -12.83 8.37
CA LEU A 308 -19.50 -13.44 7.14
C LEU A 308 -18.24 -12.73 6.62
N ARG A 309 -18.24 -11.38 6.57
CA ARG A 309 -17.06 -10.56 6.26
C ARG A 309 -15.86 -10.97 7.12
N SER A 310 -16.03 -11.00 8.44
CA SER A 310 -14.94 -11.33 9.36
C SER A 310 -14.35 -12.71 9.08
N LYS A 311 -15.20 -13.69 8.74
CA LYS A 311 -14.75 -15.04 8.40
C LYS A 311 -14.10 -15.12 7.02
N ALA A 312 -14.65 -14.44 6.02
CA ALA A 312 -14.10 -14.38 4.66
C ALA A 312 -12.71 -13.71 4.65
N ILE A 313 -12.56 -12.56 5.31
CA ILE A 313 -11.27 -11.88 5.47
C ILE A 313 -10.26 -12.80 6.15
N ASN A 314 -10.64 -13.45 7.24
CA ASN A 314 -9.73 -14.38 7.93
C ASN A 314 -9.27 -15.53 7.02
N GLU A 315 -10.18 -16.14 6.26
CA GLU A 315 -9.85 -17.23 5.34
C GLU A 315 -8.85 -16.76 4.25
N MET A 316 -9.14 -15.63 3.59
CA MET A 316 -8.25 -15.09 2.56
C MET A 316 -6.88 -14.69 3.11
N VAL A 317 -6.83 -14.10 4.31
CA VAL A 317 -5.57 -13.75 4.98
C VAL A 317 -4.74 -15.00 5.28
N GLN A 318 -5.38 -16.08 5.75
CA GLN A 318 -4.70 -17.35 6.02
C GLN A 318 -4.13 -17.99 4.77
N GLN A 319 -4.91 -18.03 3.68
CA GLN A 319 -4.45 -18.59 2.41
C GLN A 319 -3.31 -17.75 1.81
N THR A 320 -3.47 -16.43 1.79
CA THR A 320 -2.46 -15.50 1.27
C THR A 320 -1.14 -15.61 2.04
N ALA A 321 -1.18 -15.69 3.38
CA ALA A 321 0.03 -15.83 4.19
C ALA A 321 0.79 -17.14 3.90
N LYS A 322 0.10 -18.23 3.57
CA LYS A 322 0.73 -19.50 3.19
C LYS A 322 1.40 -19.39 1.82
N VAL A 323 0.68 -18.90 0.82
CA VAL A 323 1.19 -18.69 -0.55
C VAL A 323 2.41 -17.77 -0.55
N PHE A 324 2.46 -16.76 0.31
CA PHE A 324 3.61 -15.86 0.42
C PHE A 324 4.91 -16.58 0.84
N ILE A 325 4.82 -17.69 1.57
CA ILE A 325 5.96 -18.39 2.16
C ILE A 325 6.44 -19.56 1.29
N GLU A 326 5.55 -20.11 0.47
CA GLU A 326 5.81 -21.18 -0.50
C GLU A 326 6.82 -20.73 -1.58
#